data_AF-A0A7W0L241-F1
#
_entry.id   AF-A0A7W0L241-F1
#
_cell.length_a   1.000
_cell.length_b   1.000
_cell.length_c   1.000
_cell.angle_alpha   90.00
_cell.angle_beta   90.00
_cell.angle_gamma   90.00
#
_symmetry.space_group_name_H-M   'P 1'
#
loop_
_entity.id
_entity.type
_entity.pdbx_description
1 polymer ?
#
loop_
_entity_poly.entity_id
_entity_poly.type
_entity_poly.pdbx_seq_one_letter_code
_entity_poly.pdbx_strand_id
1 'polypeptide(L)'
;MALLSSLVLDTGSATAIDDRTVRLVETARDDRPNILIIVTDDQRPDTMEFMPRTDRLFGRNGVRYTRAFASTPLCCPFRASLMTGQYAHNS
;
A
#
# COMPACT_ATOMS: atom_id res chain seq x y z
N MET A 1 -36.78 1.59 -20.33
CA MET A 1 -36.99 0.12 -20.24
C MET A 1 -35.67 -0.47 -19.81
N ALA A 2 -35.57 -0.80 -18.51
CA ALA A 2 -34.41 -1.43 -17.89
C ALA A 2 -34.07 -2.74 -18.63
N LEU A 3 -32.83 -3.24 -18.59
CA LEU A 3 -32.43 -4.15 -17.52
C LEU A 3 -30.91 -4.09 -17.28
N LEU A 4 -30.56 -3.78 -16.03
CA LEU A 4 -29.31 -4.08 -15.36
C LEU A 4 -29.15 -5.60 -15.18
N SER A 5 -27.92 -6.12 -15.27
CA SER A 5 -27.55 -7.35 -14.58
C SER A 5 -26.20 -7.15 -13.88
N SER A 6 -26.26 -6.71 -12.63
CA SER A 6 -25.19 -6.78 -11.66
C SER A 6 -24.93 -8.24 -11.29
N LEU A 7 -23.74 -8.77 -11.53
CA LEU A 7 -23.30 -10.02 -10.91
C LEU A 7 -22.67 -9.71 -9.56
N VAL A 8 -23.50 -9.83 -8.52
CA VAL A 8 -23.06 -9.92 -7.13
C VAL A 8 -22.51 -11.34 -6.95
N LEU A 9 -21.20 -11.49 -6.74
CA LEU A 9 -20.64 -12.69 -6.12
C LEU A 9 -20.51 -12.39 -4.63
N ASP A 10 -21.36 -13.02 -3.83
CA ASP A 10 -21.11 -13.19 -2.40
C ASP A 10 -21.02 -14.67 -2.05
N THR A 11 -20.18 -14.89 -1.05
CA THR A 11 -19.99 -16.05 -0.18
C THR A 11 -19.25 -17.29 -0.72
N GLY A 12 -18.11 -17.58 -0.09
CA GLY A 12 -17.75 -18.96 0.22
C GLY A 12 -16.27 -19.33 0.22
N SER A 13 -15.60 -19.07 1.35
CA SER A 13 -14.58 -19.96 1.95
C SER A 13 -13.28 -20.24 1.17
N ALA A 14 -12.15 -19.70 1.65
CA ALA A 14 -10.87 -20.42 1.69
C ALA A 14 -9.83 -19.74 2.61
N THR A 15 -9.69 -20.34 3.79
CA THR A 15 -8.41 -20.72 4.45
C THR A 15 -7.36 -19.68 4.81
N ALA A 16 -7.27 -19.45 6.13
CA ALA A 16 -6.07 -19.19 6.93
C ALA A 16 -5.28 -17.90 6.64
N ILE A 17 -5.77 -16.81 7.23
CA ILE A 17 -4.99 -15.65 7.65
C ILE A 17 -4.66 -15.82 9.14
N ASP A 18 -3.36 -15.75 9.46
CA ASP A 18 -2.76 -15.89 10.78
C ASP A 18 -3.36 -14.92 11.83
N ASP A 19 -3.46 -15.39 13.07
CA ASP A 19 -4.32 -14.93 14.18
C ASP A 19 -3.88 -13.59 14.84
N ARG A 20 -3.91 -12.49 14.08
CA ARG A 20 -3.97 -11.15 14.69
C ARG A 20 -5.29 -10.51 14.27
N THR A 21 -6.27 -10.65 15.15
CA THR A 21 -7.64 -10.10 15.00
C THR A 21 -7.58 -8.62 14.59
N VAL A 22 -7.74 -8.35 13.29
CA VAL A 22 -8.00 -7.01 12.78
C VAL A 22 -9.46 -6.70 13.11
N ARG A 23 -9.70 -5.77 14.02
CA ARG A 23 -11.06 -5.25 14.24
C ARG A 23 -11.46 -4.43 13.02
N LEU A 24 -12.40 -4.95 12.25
CA LEU A 24 -13.05 -4.20 11.18
C LEU A 24 -13.93 -3.14 11.84
N VAL A 25 -13.52 -1.88 11.74
CA VAL A 25 -14.37 -0.74 12.09
C VAL A 25 -15.24 -0.47 10.87
N GLU A 26 -16.55 -0.71 11.01
CA GLU A 26 -17.50 -0.39 9.96
C GLU A 26 -17.70 1.12 9.93
N THR A 27 -16.98 1.77 9.01
CA THR A 27 -17.18 3.19 8.73
C THR A 27 -18.41 3.34 7.86
N ALA A 28 -19.20 4.41 8.04
CA ALA A 28 -20.16 4.81 7.02
C ALA A 28 -19.47 4.84 5.66
N ARG A 29 -20.16 4.42 4.58
CA ARG A 29 -19.60 4.41 3.22
C ARG A 29 -19.31 5.85 2.80
N ASP A 30 -18.08 6.27 3.08
CA ASP A 30 -17.46 7.45 2.54
C ASP A 30 -16.91 7.07 1.17
N ASP A 31 -17.35 7.74 0.11
CA ASP A 31 -16.87 7.48 -1.25
C ASP A 31 -15.39 7.85 -1.43
N ARG A 32 -14.78 8.48 -0.42
CA ARG A 32 -13.34 8.75 -0.40
C ARG A 32 -12.54 7.44 -0.22
N PRO A 33 -11.54 7.19 -1.07
CA PRO A 33 -10.69 6.02 -0.92
C PRO A 33 -9.85 6.14 0.35
N ASN A 34 -9.63 5.01 1.02
CA ASN A 34 -8.64 4.89 2.08
C ASN A 34 -7.24 4.82 1.46
N ILE A 35 -6.28 5.55 2.04
CA ILE A 35 -4.87 5.54 1.59
C ILE A 35 -4.02 4.84 2.66
N LEU A 36 -3.36 3.75 2.28
CA LEU A 36 -2.39 3.05 3.11
C LEU A 36 -0.98 3.27 2.56
N ILE A 37 -0.11 3.88 3.35
CA ILE A 37 1.31 4.10 3.02
C ILE A 37 2.16 3.10 3.81
N ILE A 38 2.93 2.26 3.10
CA ILE A 38 3.88 1.32 3.69
C ILE A 38 5.28 1.79 3.31
N VAL A 39 6.15 1.97 4.32
CA VAL A 39 7.54 2.39 4.15
C VAL A 39 8.46 1.37 4.80
N THR A 40 9.51 0.98 4.08
CA THR A 40 10.60 0.14 4.61
C THR A 40 11.84 0.99 4.83
N ASP A 41 12.48 0.85 5.99
CA ASP A 41 13.79 1.45 6.23
C ASP A 41 14.90 0.62 5.56
N ASP A 42 15.95 1.30 5.11
CA ASP A 42 17.17 0.71 4.52
C ASP A 42 16.96 -0.21 3.30
N GLN A 43 15.87 -0.04 2.54
CA GLN A 43 15.61 -0.86 1.35
C GLN A 43 16.33 -0.31 0.10
N ARG A 44 17.23 -1.12 -0.47
CA ARG A 44 17.81 -0.88 -1.80
C ARG A 44 16.87 -1.36 -2.92
N PRO A 45 16.88 -0.75 -4.12
CA PRO A 45 15.91 -1.07 -5.18
C PRO A 45 16.03 -2.50 -5.76
N ASP A 46 17.20 -3.12 -5.63
CA ASP A 46 17.53 -4.46 -6.10
C ASP A 46 17.20 -5.57 -5.09
N THR A 47 16.84 -5.25 -3.84
CA THR A 47 16.58 -6.29 -2.81
C THR A 47 15.15 -6.83 -2.83
N MET A 48 14.28 -6.32 -3.70
CA MET A 48 12.90 -6.80 -3.85
C MET A 48 12.80 -8.27 -4.26
N GLU A 49 13.84 -8.81 -4.92
CA GLU A 49 13.88 -10.23 -5.30
C GLU A 49 13.81 -11.18 -4.10
N PHE A 50 14.29 -10.74 -2.94
CA PHE A 50 14.25 -11.50 -1.68
C PHE A 50 12.91 -11.37 -0.95
N MET A 51 11.95 -10.62 -1.50
CA MET A 51 10.62 -10.38 -0.91
C MET A 51 9.49 -10.86 -1.84
N PRO A 52 9.45 -12.15 -2.23
CA PRO A 52 8.55 -12.64 -3.28
C PRO A 52 7.05 -12.49 -2.94
N ARG A 53 6.69 -12.51 -1.64
CA ARG A 53 5.31 -12.26 -1.21
C ARG A 53 4.90 -10.82 -1.45
N THR A 54 5.80 -9.88 -1.14
CA THR A 54 5.60 -8.44 -1.31
C THR A 54 5.54 -8.08 -2.80
N ASP A 55 6.48 -8.61 -3.59
CA ASP A 55 6.49 -8.41 -5.04
C ASP A 55 5.22 -8.96 -5.71
N ARG A 56 4.75 -10.14 -5.29
CA ARG A 56 3.48 -10.71 -5.77
C ARG A 56 2.28 -9.82 -5.43
N LEU A 57 2.25 -9.24 -4.23
CA LEU A 57 1.13 -8.44 -3.74
C LEU A 57 1.04 -7.09 -4.45
N PHE A 58 2.16 -6.37 -4.52
CA PHE A 58 2.20 -4.99 -5.02
C PHE A 58 2.67 -4.86 -6.47
N GLY A 59 3.59 -5.70 -6.92
CA GLY A 59 4.21 -5.59 -8.24
C GLY A 59 3.25 -5.91 -9.39
N ARG A 60 2.26 -6.78 -9.17
CA ARG A 60 1.29 -7.21 -10.20
C ARG A 60 0.01 -6.37 -10.25
N ASN A 61 -0.42 -5.79 -9.14
CA ASN A 61 -1.72 -5.14 -9.00
C ASN A 61 -1.62 -3.60 -8.92
N GLY A 62 -0.50 -3.03 -9.37
CA GLY A 62 -0.23 -1.61 -9.23
C GLY A 62 0.80 -1.07 -10.21
N VAL A 63 1.31 0.12 -9.93
CA VAL A 63 2.31 0.81 -10.74
C VAL A 63 3.67 0.76 -10.03
N ARG A 64 4.68 0.22 -10.71
CA ARG A 64 6.08 0.22 -10.23
C ARG A 64 6.84 1.41 -10.81
N TYR A 65 7.33 2.28 -9.93
CA TYR A 65 8.24 3.37 -10.31
C TYR A 65 9.68 2.86 -10.33
N THR A 66 10.25 2.72 -11.53
CA THR A 66 11.64 2.24 -11.72
C THR A 66 12.70 3.33 -11.47
N ARG A 67 12.26 4.59 -11.35
CA ARG A 67 13.10 5.78 -11.08
C ARG A 67 12.52 6.59 -9.92
N ALA A 68 12.39 5.96 -8.76
CA ALA A 68 12.04 6.63 -7.51
C ALA A 68 13.32 6.91 -6.71
N PHE A 69 13.43 8.10 -6.12
CA PHE A 69 14.59 8.54 -5.37
C PHE A 69 14.19 8.97 -3.96
N ALA A 70 14.99 8.60 -2.96
CA ALA A 70 14.93 9.25 -1.66
C ALA A 70 15.59 10.64 -1.79
N SER A 71 14.84 11.70 -1.48
CA SER A 71 15.34 13.09 -1.53
C SER A 71 16.59 13.31 -0.67
N THR A 72 16.64 12.61 0.46
CA THR A 72 17.80 12.53 1.36
C THR A 72 18.00 11.05 1.74
N PRO A 73 19.18 10.43 1.50
CA PRO A 73 19.41 9.00 1.73
C PRO A 73 19.66 8.68 3.22
N LEU A 74 18.78 9.17 4.09
CA LEU A 74 18.78 8.94 5.53
C LEU A 74 17.32 8.72 5.98
N CYS A 75 17.08 7.72 6.83
CA CYS A 75 15.72 7.25 7.15
C CYS A 75 14.84 8.34 7.77
N CYS A 76 15.33 9.03 8.80
CA CYS A 76 14.56 10.08 9.49
C CYS A 76 14.21 11.29 8.60
N PRO A 77 15.16 11.95 7.91
CA PRO A 77 14.82 13.10 7.08
C PRO A 77 14.00 12.71 5.84
N PHE A 78 14.18 11.51 5.28
CA PHE A 78 13.28 11.02 4.23
C PHE A 78 11.84 10.88 4.72
N ARG A 79 11.62 10.27 5.89
CA ARG A 79 10.28 10.14 6.48
C ARG A 79 9.67 11.51 6.79
N ALA A 80 10.47 12.46 7.28
CA ALA A 80 10.02 13.83 7.49
C ALA A 80 9.58 14.46 6.17
N SER A 81 10.39 14.37 5.11
CA SER A 81 10.04 14.85 3.76
C SER A 81 8.79 14.19 3.19
N LEU A 82 8.62 12.88 3.39
CA LEU A 82 7.44 12.13 2.92
C LEU A 82 6.15 12.62 3.59
N MET A 83 6.20 12.91 4.89
CA MET A 83 5.02 13.32 5.68
C MET A 83 4.69 14.80 5.51
N THR A 84 5.68 15.66 5.32
CA THR A 84 5.47 17.12 5.17
C THR A 84 5.33 17.56 3.71
N GLY A 85 5.78 16.76 2.76
CA GLY A 85 5.88 17.14 1.35
C GLY A 85 6.99 18.15 1.05
N GLN A 86 7.91 18.39 1.99
CA GLN A 86 9.01 19.36 1.83
C GLN A 86 10.36 18.68 1.74
N TYR A 87 11.32 19.31 1.05
CA TYR A 87 12.72 18.86 1.08
C TYR A 87 13.32 18.99 2.48
N ALA A 88 14.30 18.14 2.80
CA ALA A 88 14.90 18.08 4.14
C ALA A 88 15.60 19.38 4.61
N HIS A 89 15.90 20.32 3.70
CA HIS A 89 16.46 21.62 4.06
C HIS A 89 15.38 22.66 4.44
N ASN A 90 14.10 22.33 4.30
CA ASN A 90 12.94 23.17 4.64
C ASN A 90 12.15 22.63 5.84
N SER A 91 12.62 21.55 6.46
CA SER A 91 11.99 20.85 7.58
C SER A 91 12.75 21.07 8.88
#